data_AF-A0A223RRE7-F1
#
_entry.id   AF-A0A223RRE7-F1
#
_cell.length_a   1.000
_cell.length_b   1.000
_cell.length_c   1.000
_cell.angle_alpha   90.00
_cell.angle_beta   90.00
_cell.angle_gamma   90.00
#
_symmetry.space_group_name_H-M   'P 1'
#
loop_
_entity.id
_entity.type
_entity.pdbx_description
1 polymer ?
#
loop_
_entity_poly.entity_id
_entity_poly.type
_entity_poly.pdbx_seq_one_letter_code
_entity_poly.pdbx_strand_id
1 'polypeptide(L)'
;MPKIREEPFRYIDDSGEYNVFVPEMRENSGGPSWTNGTPDGSSVSLADFFVAKPGDSAATINAALDQGKNLLFTPVAYHLDEAIDVSDPNRVVLALGLVTLVPENGNAAIRVGDVDGVKLAGLLIDAGARNSAELVEIGPEGSNADHADTPTSLQDVFFRVGGAHVGRAYVSLDVNSSDVTADHLWLWRADHGSGSAPSRTSSTTGQPRSTPTTRPATRGAIPDDRSTSRR
;
A
#
# COMPACT_ATOMS: atom_id res chain seq x y z
N MET A 1 -16.58 -15.39 -1.02
CA MET A 1 -16.92 -15.21 -2.45
C MET A 1 -16.11 -14.03 -2.99
N PRO A 2 -15.93 -13.83 -4.31
CA PRO A 2 -15.19 -12.67 -4.81
C PRO A 2 -15.83 -11.37 -4.33
N LYS A 3 -14.99 -10.47 -3.81
CA LYS A 3 -15.35 -9.20 -3.21
C LYS A 3 -14.74 -8.07 -4.01
N ILE A 4 -15.49 -6.99 -4.21
CA ILE A 4 -15.00 -5.75 -4.80
C ILE A 4 -15.61 -4.57 -4.06
N ARG A 5 -14.84 -3.50 -3.92
CA ARG A 5 -15.32 -2.18 -3.52
C ARG A 5 -14.94 -1.23 -4.65
N GLU A 6 -15.78 -0.24 -4.90
CA GLU A 6 -15.45 0.86 -5.83
C GLU A 6 -14.56 1.87 -5.10
N GLU A 7 -13.70 2.59 -5.80
CA GLU A 7 -12.78 3.56 -5.19
C GLU A 7 -13.54 4.68 -4.45
N PRO A 8 -13.13 5.07 -3.22
CA PRO A 8 -13.63 6.29 -2.60
C PRO A 8 -13.36 7.52 -3.47
N PHE A 9 -14.36 8.39 -3.64
CA PHE A 9 -14.23 9.57 -4.49
C PHE A 9 -14.82 10.83 -3.84
N ARG A 10 -14.22 11.97 -4.15
CA ARG A 10 -14.71 13.28 -3.67
C ARG A 10 -15.89 13.76 -4.50
N TYR A 11 -16.90 14.34 -3.84
CA TYR A 11 -18.00 15.04 -4.49
C TYR A 11 -18.40 16.29 -3.70
N ILE A 12 -19.25 17.12 -4.28
CA ILE A 12 -19.89 18.27 -3.63
C ILE A 12 -21.38 17.96 -3.57
N ASP A 13 -22.00 18.09 -2.40
CA ASP A 13 -23.43 17.86 -2.26
C ASP A 13 -24.26 19.09 -2.64
N ASP A 14 -25.60 18.95 -2.61
CA ASP A 14 -26.53 20.02 -2.98
C ASP A 14 -26.45 21.25 -2.06
N SER A 15 -25.86 21.12 -0.87
CA SER A 15 -25.61 22.23 0.06
C SER A 15 -24.30 22.96 -0.20
N GLY A 16 -23.47 22.44 -1.10
CA GLY A 16 -22.15 22.99 -1.44
C GLY A 16 -21.01 22.45 -0.58
N GLU A 17 -21.27 21.46 0.28
CA GLU A 17 -20.28 20.86 1.16
C GLU A 17 -19.45 19.80 0.43
N TYR A 18 -18.15 19.80 0.67
CA TYR A 18 -17.23 18.80 0.13
C TYR A 18 -17.30 17.53 0.97
N ASN A 19 -17.44 16.40 0.30
CA ASN A 19 -17.55 15.08 0.91
C ASN A 19 -16.69 14.06 0.15
N VAL A 20 -16.36 12.96 0.81
CA VAL A 20 -15.83 11.74 0.19
C VAL A 20 -16.88 10.66 0.32
N PHE A 21 -17.36 10.16 -0.81
CA PHE A 21 -18.23 8.99 -0.84
C PHE A 21 -17.35 7.73 -0.75
N VAL A 22 -17.70 6.83 0.16
CA VAL A 22 -17.02 5.56 0.43
C VAL A 22 -18.00 4.43 0.11
N PRO A 23 -17.91 3.84 -1.10
CA PRO A 23 -18.77 2.73 -1.51
C PRO A 23 -18.67 1.52 -0.57
N GLU A 24 -19.80 0.83 -0.36
CA GLU A 24 -19.82 -0.43 0.39
C GLU A 24 -19.12 -1.57 -0.39
N MET A 25 -18.66 -2.59 0.35
CA MET A 25 -18.13 -3.81 -0.25
C MET A 25 -19.26 -4.60 -0.89
N ARG A 26 -19.02 -5.11 -2.10
CA ARG A 26 -19.97 -5.92 -2.87
C ARG A 26 -19.40 -7.30 -3.11
N GLU A 27 -20.25 -8.31 -3.01
CA GLU A 27 -19.92 -9.68 -3.38
C GLU A 27 -20.55 -10.07 -4.71
N ASN A 28 -19.84 -10.88 -5.50
CA ASN A 28 -20.34 -11.43 -6.78
C ASN A 28 -20.95 -10.37 -7.72
N SER A 29 -20.34 -9.18 -7.75
CA SER A 29 -20.84 -8.04 -8.51
C SER A 29 -20.69 -8.24 -10.02
N GLY A 30 -21.61 -7.66 -10.79
CA GLY A 30 -21.49 -7.47 -12.23
C GLY A 30 -22.07 -6.13 -12.66
N GLY A 31 -21.47 -5.51 -13.67
CA GLY A 31 -21.87 -4.20 -14.18
C GLY A 31 -21.56 -3.02 -13.23
N PRO A 32 -21.77 -1.78 -13.69
CA PRO A 32 -21.46 -0.59 -12.89
C PRO A 32 -22.37 -0.46 -11.67
N SER A 33 -21.77 -0.07 -10.55
CA SER A 33 -22.45 0.16 -9.26
C SER A 33 -23.56 1.22 -9.28
N TRP A 34 -23.47 2.17 -10.19
CA TRP A 34 -24.35 3.34 -10.25
C TRP A 34 -25.54 3.21 -11.22
N THR A 35 -25.73 2.05 -11.86
CA THR A 35 -26.78 1.85 -12.87
C THR A 35 -28.21 2.02 -12.33
N ASN A 36 -28.43 1.79 -11.03
CA ASN A 36 -29.73 1.88 -10.37
C ASN A 36 -29.81 3.05 -9.37
N GLY A 37 -28.97 4.08 -9.55
CA GLY A 37 -28.89 5.24 -8.66
C GLY A 37 -27.59 5.28 -7.86
N THR A 38 -27.59 6.02 -6.75
CA THR A 38 -26.44 6.09 -5.85
C THR A 38 -26.17 4.69 -5.28
N PRO A 39 -24.94 4.15 -5.42
CA PRO A 39 -24.61 2.86 -4.82
C PRO A 39 -24.68 2.92 -3.29
N ASP A 40 -24.80 1.75 -2.64
CA ASP A 40 -24.68 1.67 -1.19
C ASP A 40 -23.28 2.12 -0.74
N GLY A 41 -23.22 2.86 0.35
CA GLY A 41 -22.02 3.54 0.80
C GLY A 41 -22.30 4.59 1.86
N SER A 42 -21.23 5.24 2.32
CA SER A 42 -21.30 6.32 3.29
C SER A 42 -20.59 7.57 2.78
N SER A 43 -21.11 8.73 3.13
CA SER A 43 -20.45 10.00 2.85
C SER A 43 -19.75 10.51 4.11
N VAL A 44 -18.46 10.77 3.99
CA VAL A 44 -17.64 11.36 5.06
C VAL A 44 -17.36 12.81 4.69
N SER A 45 -17.68 13.73 5.60
CA SER A 45 -17.41 15.16 5.37
C SER A 45 -15.92 15.39 5.18
N LEU A 46 -15.54 16.26 4.25
CA LEU A 46 -14.14 16.65 4.09
C LEU A 46 -13.58 17.32 5.36
N ALA A 47 -14.44 17.86 6.23
CA ALA A 47 -14.04 18.37 7.55
C ALA A 47 -13.49 17.27 8.49
N ASP A 48 -13.81 16.00 8.23
CA ASP A 48 -13.30 14.82 8.95
C ASP A 48 -12.01 14.25 8.32
N PHE A 49 -11.47 14.93 7.31
CA PHE A 49 -10.17 14.63 6.73
C PHE A 49 -9.12 15.63 7.18
N PHE A 50 -7.91 15.14 7.45
CA PHE A 50 -6.71 15.94 7.34
C PHE A 50 -6.32 16.05 5.87
N VAL A 51 -6.39 17.26 5.34
CA VAL A 51 -6.00 17.55 3.96
C VAL A 51 -4.52 17.90 3.94
N ALA A 52 -3.69 16.89 3.70
CA ALA A 52 -2.24 17.02 3.66
C ALA A 52 -1.80 17.92 2.49
N LYS A 53 -0.83 18.79 2.78
CA LYS A 53 -0.28 19.80 1.88
C LYS A 53 1.24 19.71 1.82
N PRO A 54 1.86 20.32 0.78
CA PRO A 54 3.31 20.41 0.72
C PRO A 54 3.89 21.03 2.00
N GLY A 55 4.82 20.30 2.64
CA GLY A 55 5.46 20.73 3.88
C GLY A 55 4.89 20.10 5.16
N ASP A 56 3.74 19.41 5.10
CA ASP A 56 3.30 18.60 6.22
C ASP A 56 4.23 17.39 6.42
N SER A 57 4.65 17.18 7.67
CA SER A 57 5.54 16.07 8.04
C SER A 57 4.76 14.77 8.24
N ALA A 58 5.44 13.62 8.17
CA ALA A 58 4.85 12.34 8.53
C ALA A 58 4.30 12.34 9.97
N ALA A 59 5.01 12.95 10.92
CA ALA A 59 4.55 13.13 12.29
C ALA A 59 3.24 13.94 12.38
N THR A 60 3.10 15.01 11.58
CA THR A 60 1.86 15.81 11.52
C THR A 60 0.69 14.97 10.99
N ILE A 61 0.94 14.18 9.95
CA ILE A 61 -0.07 13.31 9.32
C ILE A 61 -0.50 12.20 10.32
N ASN A 62 0.44 11.55 10.97
CA ASN A 62 0.18 10.53 11.99
C ASN A 62 -0.60 11.10 13.18
N ALA A 63 -0.22 12.29 13.66
CA ALA A 63 -0.97 12.95 14.74
C ALA A 63 -2.44 13.26 14.36
N ALA A 64 -2.74 13.44 13.07
CA ALA A 64 -4.11 13.62 12.61
C ALA A 64 -4.88 12.28 12.55
N LEU A 65 -4.23 11.19 12.13
CA LEU A 65 -4.79 9.84 12.20
C LEU A 65 -5.13 9.47 13.65
N ASP A 66 -4.22 9.76 14.60
CA ASP A 66 -4.41 9.54 16.04
C ASP A 66 -5.59 10.34 16.62
N GLN A 67 -5.92 11.48 15.99
CA GLN A 67 -7.09 12.31 16.33
C GLN A 67 -8.38 11.83 15.67
N GLY A 68 -8.34 10.69 14.98
CA GLY A 68 -9.49 10.10 14.32
C GLY A 68 -9.77 10.63 12.92
N LYS A 69 -8.87 11.42 12.32
CA LYS A 69 -9.07 11.95 10.97
C LYS A 69 -8.82 10.88 9.90
N ASN A 70 -9.49 11.04 8.78
CA ASN A 70 -9.10 10.41 7.52
C ASN A 70 -8.01 11.25 6.83
N LEU A 71 -7.37 10.74 5.79
CA LEU A 71 -6.33 11.45 5.04
C LEU A 71 -6.77 11.74 3.61
N LEU A 72 -6.59 12.99 3.19
CA LEU A 72 -6.67 13.39 1.79
C LEU A 72 -5.35 14.05 1.39
N PHE A 73 -4.58 13.40 0.52
CA PHE A 73 -3.35 13.99 -0.01
C PHE A 73 -3.63 14.88 -1.22
N THR A 74 -3.12 16.10 -1.18
CA THR A 74 -3.13 17.01 -2.35
C THR A 74 -1.96 16.71 -3.29
N PRO A 75 -2.09 16.98 -4.62
CA PRO A 75 -1.11 16.54 -5.62
C PRO A 75 0.29 17.15 -5.46
N VAL A 76 1.23 16.39 -4.88
CA VAL A 76 2.70 16.61 -4.88
C VAL A 76 3.43 15.29 -4.56
N ALA A 77 4.77 15.33 -4.45
CA ALA A 77 5.55 14.29 -3.78
C ALA A 77 5.72 14.64 -2.28
N TYR A 78 5.38 13.72 -1.40
CA TYR A 78 5.59 13.81 0.05
C TYR A 78 6.79 12.95 0.41
N HIS A 79 7.80 13.59 1.01
CA HIS A 79 9.01 12.94 1.49
C HIS A 79 8.81 12.59 2.96
N LEU A 80 8.94 11.31 3.29
CA LEU A 80 8.54 10.73 4.57
C LEU A 80 9.76 10.23 5.33
N ASP A 81 10.09 10.88 6.44
CA ASP A 81 11.17 10.51 7.34
C ASP A 81 10.80 9.35 8.28
N GLU A 82 9.50 9.10 8.45
CA GLU A 82 8.90 7.93 9.10
C GLU A 82 7.68 7.43 8.31
N ALA A 83 7.12 6.27 8.67
CA ALA A 83 5.95 5.73 7.99
C ALA A 83 4.68 6.50 8.36
N ILE A 84 3.70 6.53 7.45
CA ILE A 84 2.33 6.87 7.83
C ILE A 84 1.68 5.63 8.45
N ASP A 85 1.39 5.69 9.75
CA ASP A 85 0.88 4.56 10.52
C ASP A 85 -0.65 4.67 10.67
N VAL A 86 -1.39 3.80 9.98
CA VAL A 86 -2.86 3.74 10.01
C VAL A 86 -3.29 2.60 10.93
N SER A 87 -3.46 2.92 12.22
CA SER A 87 -3.78 1.93 13.25
C SER A 87 -5.26 1.82 13.61
N ASP A 88 -6.08 2.79 13.20
CA ASP A 88 -7.50 2.80 13.51
C ASP A 88 -8.34 2.15 12.41
N PRO A 89 -9.43 1.43 12.76
CA PRO A 89 -10.30 0.83 11.77
C PRO A 89 -11.04 1.89 10.95
N ASN A 90 -11.41 1.50 9.74
CA ASN A 90 -12.24 2.26 8.81
C ASN A 90 -11.66 3.60 8.32
N ARG A 91 -10.36 3.87 8.55
CA ARG A 91 -9.72 5.06 7.97
C ARG A 91 -9.70 5.02 6.45
N VAL A 92 -9.95 6.18 5.85
CA VAL A 92 -9.78 6.43 4.42
C VAL A 92 -8.49 7.21 4.21
N VAL A 93 -7.61 6.70 3.36
CA VAL A 93 -6.41 7.38 2.87
C VAL A 93 -6.56 7.53 1.36
N LEU A 94 -6.97 8.72 0.94
CA LEU A 94 -7.26 9.05 -0.45
C LEU A 94 -6.23 10.03 -0.99
N ALA A 95 -5.78 9.82 -2.22
CA ALA A 95 -4.92 10.74 -2.94
C ALA A 95 -5.56 11.20 -4.24
N LEU A 96 -5.26 12.44 -4.64
CA LEU A 96 -5.77 13.01 -5.89
C LEU A 96 -4.62 13.29 -6.85
N GLY A 97 -4.75 12.84 -8.10
CA GLY A 97 -3.81 13.20 -9.17
C GLY A 97 -2.44 12.54 -9.04
N LEU A 98 -2.39 11.26 -8.67
CA LEU A 98 -1.15 10.46 -8.60
C LEU A 98 -0.12 11.01 -7.61
N VAL A 99 -0.58 11.33 -6.39
CA VAL A 99 0.30 11.73 -5.27
C VAL A 99 1.39 10.70 -5.08
N THR A 100 2.62 11.17 -4.87
CA THR A 100 3.77 10.30 -4.64
C THR A 100 4.19 10.33 -3.17
N LEU A 101 4.34 9.18 -2.52
CA LEU A 101 4.92 9.05 -1.19
C LEU A 101 6.32 8.44 -1.31
N VAL A 102 7.34 9.13 -0.78
CA VAL A 102 8.75 8.76 -0.88
C VAL A 102 9.35 8.54 0.52
N PRO A 103 9.55 7.30 0.98
CA PRO A 103 10.22 7.05 2.26
C PRO A 103 11.72 7.33 2.14
N GLU A 104 12.30 8.09 3.08
CA GLU A 104 13.68 8.58 2.98
C GLU A 104 14.68 7.81 3.86
N ASN A 105 14.22 7.27 4.98
CA ASN A 105 15.08 6.70 6.02
C ASN A 105 15.15 5.17 5.99
N GLY A 106 14.69 4.53 4.92
CA GLY A 106 14.56 3.07 4.83
C GLY A 106 13.36 2.54 5.65
N ASN A 107 12.47 3.45 6.04
CA ASN A 107 11.14 3.16 6.56
C ASN A 107 10.19 2.68 5.46
N ALA A 108 9.05 2.11 5.85
CA ALA A 108 7.89 2.00 4.97
C ALA A 108 7.30 3.39 4.70
N ALA A 109 6.59 3.54 3.58
CA ALA A 109 5.79 4.73 3.31
C ALA A 109 4.47 4.69 4.11
N ILE A 110 3.81 3.54 4.16
CA ILE A 110 2.57 3.31 4.92
C ILE A 110 2.67 1.99 5.67
N ARG A 111 2.20 1.97 6.92
CA ARG A 111 1.85 0.74 7.62
C ARG A 111 0.40 0.79 8.03
N VAL A 112 -0.32 -0.30 7.82
CA VAL A 112 -1.69 -0.49 8.31
C VAL A 112 -1.65 -1.53 9.42
N GLY A 113 -2.31 -1.25 10.54
CA GLY A 113 -2.46 -2.23 11.63
C GLY A 113 -3.32 -3.43 11.22
N ASP A 114 -3.38 -4.47 12.07
CA ASP A 114 -4.30 -5.60 11.87
C ASP A 114 -5.73 -5.18 12.27
N VAL A 115 -6.32 -4.27 11.49
CA VAL A 115 -7.60 -3.59 11.77
C VAL A 115 -8.53 -3.61 10.57
N ASP A 116 -9.83 -3.53 10.87
CA ASP A 116 -10.88 -3.56 9.89
C ASP A 116 -10.85 -2.36 8.94
N GLY A 117 -11.07 -2.63 7.66
CA GLY A 117 -11.71 -1.69 6.76
C GLY A 117 -10.89 -0.47 6.39
N VAL A 118 -9.57 -0.47 6.46
CA VAL A 118 -8.79 0.65 5.94
C VAL A 118 -8.94 0.73 4.41
N LYS A 119 -9.05 1.92 3.85
CA LYS A 119 -9.12 2.13 2.39
C LYS A 119 -7.93 2.97 1.94
N LEU A 120 -7.02 2.38 1.16
CA LEU A 120 -5.91 3.08 0.52
C LEU A 120 -6.24 3.28 -0.97
N ALA A 121 -6.30 4.53 -1.44
CA ALA A 121 -6.78 4.84 -2.79
C ALA A 121 -5.95 5.93 -3.50
N GLY A 122 -5.58 5.67 -4.76
CA GLY A 122 -5.01 6.68 -5.67
C GLY A 122 -3.55 7.08 -5.39
N LEU A 123 -2.76 6.18 -4.82
CA LEU A 123 -1.41 6.45 -4.29
C LEU A 123 -0.31 5.91 -5.22
N LEU A 124 0.75 6.68 -5.40
CA LEU A 124 2.03 6.18 -5.91
C LEU A 124 3.05 6.11 -4.76
N ILE A 125 3.55 4.91 -4.48
CA ILE A 125 4.61 4.66 -3.52
C ILE A 125 5.94 4.56 -4.27
N ASP A 126 6.83 5.53 -4.08
CA ASP A 126 8.08 5.64 -4.84
C ASP A 126 9.29 5.44 -3.92
N ALA A 127 10.00 4.33 -4.10
CA ALA A 127 11.06 3.93 -3.18
C ALA A 127 12.20 4.94 -3.11
N GLY A 128 12.59 5.34 -1.91
CA GLY A 128 13.78 6.17 -1.69
C GLY A 128 15.10 5.43 -1.94
N ALA A 129 16.20 6.20 -1.91
CA ALA A 129 17.54 5.66 -2.18
C ALA A 129 18.07 4.75 -1.08
N ARG A 130 17.62 4.94 0.16
CA ARG A 130 17.89 4.02 1.28
C ARG A 130 16.91 2.85 1.20
N ASN A 131 17.44 1.63 1.33
CA ASN A 131 16.67 0.42 1.13
C ASN A 131 15.65 0.21 2.26
N SER A 132 14.36 0.28 1.94
CA SER A 132 13.28 -0.11 2.85
C SER A 132 13.17 -1.62 2.97
N ALA A 133 12.74 -2.13 4.13
CA ALA A 133 12.38 -3.54 4.24
C ALA A 133 11.13 -3.83 3.40
N GLU A 134 10.09 -3.02 3.59
CA GLU A 134 8.86 -2.99 2.81
C GLU A 134 8.47 -1.52 2.51
N LEU A 135 7.77 -1.26 1.40
CA LEU A 135 7.25 0.10 1.12
C LEU A 135 5.85 0.30 1.70
N VAL A 136 5.01 -0.73 1.66
CA VAL A 136 3.70 -0.77 2.31
C VAL A 136 3.55 -2.09 3.06
N GLU A 137 3.12 -2.02 4.31
CA GLU A 137 2.77 -3.15 5.15
C GLU A 137 1.26 -3.11 5.46
N ILE A 138 0.54 -4.20 5.19
CA ILE A 138 -0.88 -4.36 5.55
C ILE A 138 -1.00 -5.45 6.60
N GLY A 139 -1.14 -5.01 7.85
CA GLY A 139 -1.03 -5.86 9.03
C GLY A 139 0.44 -6.15 9.36
N PRO A 140 0.87 -6.07 10.64
CA PRO A 140 2.19 -6.51 11.05
C PRO A 140 2.39 -8.01 10.86
N GLU A 141 3.64 -8.48 10.76
CA GLU A 141 3.95 -9.92 10.73
C GLU A 141 3.29 -10.65 11.92
N GLY A 142 2.57 -11.74 11.63
CA GLY A 142 1.82 -12.50 12.63
C GLY A 142 0.37 -12.05 12.84
N SER A 143 -0.11 -11.08 12.04
CA SER A 143 -1.53 -10.75 11.91
C SER A 143 -2.39 -11.99 11.75
N ASN A 144 -3.50 -12.05 12.48
CA ASN A 144 -4.34 -13.24 12.57
C ASN A 144 -5.83 -12.94 12.80
N ALA A 145 -6.22 -11.66 12.81
CA ALA A 145 -7.62 -11.29 12.82
C ALA A 145 -8.30 -11.72 11.50
N ASP A 146 -9.59 -12.04 11.61
CA ASP A 146 -10.48 -12.26 10.48
C ASP A 146 -11.14 -10.93 10.12
N HIS A 147 -10.99 -10.51 8.86
CA HIS A 147 -11.54 -9.24 8.37
C HIS A 147 -12.57 -9.47 7.27
N ALA A 148 -13.14 -10.68 7.17
CA ALA A 148 -14.07 -11.02 6.10
C ALA A 148 -15.23 -10.02 5.99
N ASP A 149 -15.80 -9.53 7.09
CA ASP A 149 -16.94 -8.61 7.02
C ASP A 149 -16.54 -7.21 6.54
N THR A 150 -15.35 -6.74 6.94
CA THR A 150 -14.88 -5.38 6.64
C THR A 150 -13.40 -5.39 6.26
N PRO A 151 -13.03 -5.93 5.10
CA PRO A 151 -11.62 -6.05 4.73
C PRO A 151 -11.02 -4.69 4.38
N THR A 152 -9.71 -4.59 4.63
CA THR A 152 -8.87 -3.50 4.11
C THR A 152 -8.81 -3.58 2.58
N SER A 153 -8.89 -2.43 1.90
CA SER A 153 -8.90 -2.35 0.44
C SER A 153 -7.82 -1.41 -0.11
N LEU A 154 -7.12 -1.87 -1.14
CA LEU A 154 -6.18 -1.08 -1.93
C LEU A 154 -6.74 -0.90 -3.34
N GLN A 155 -6.89 0.35 -3.80
CA GLN A 155 -7.44 0.70 -5.11
C GLN A 155 -6.53 1.72 -5.79
N ASP A 156 -6.10 1.46 -7.02
CA ASP A 156 -5.20 2.37 -7.76
C ASP A 156 -3.94 2.71 -6.94
N VAL A 157 -3.36 1.69 -6.30
CA VAL A 157 -2.11 1.81 -5.53
C VAL A 157 -0.95 1.27 -6.35
N PHE A 158 -0.03 2.18 -6.69
CA PHE A 158 1.09 1.91 -7.57
C PHE A 158 2.39 1.97 -6.79
N PHE A 159 3.38 1.20 -7.23
CA PHE A 159 4.70 1.15 -6.63
C PHE A 159 5.76 1.34 -7.70
N ARG A 160 6.69 2.24 -7.44
CA ARG A 160 7.86 2.47 -8.28
C ARG A 160 9.13 2.23 -7.48
N VAL A 161 10.00 1.36 -8.00
CA VAL A 161 11.35 1.14 -7.44
C VAL A 161 12.36 1.50 -8.53
N GLY A 162 12.85 2.74 -8.47
CA GLY A 162 13.78 3.30 -9.46
C GLY A 162 13.08 4.06 -10.60
N GLY A 163 13.82 4.39 -11.66
CA GLY A 163 13.29 4.99 -12.89
C GLY A 163 13.26 6.52 -12.87
N ALA A 164 12.76 7.14 -11.80
CA ALA A 164 12.89 8.58 -11.58
C ALA A 164 14.23 8.93 -10.90
N HIS A 165 14.65 8.10 -9.95
CA HIS A 165 15.90 8.20 -9.20
C HIS A 165 16.34 6.79 -8.76
N VAL A 166 17.39 6.69 -7.94
CA VAL A 166 17.73 5.43 -7.27
C VAL A 166 16.63 5.13 -6.25
N GLY A 167 16.01 3.96 -6.36
CA GLY A 167 15.00 3.46 -5.44
C GLY A 167 15.29 2.02 -5.04
N ARG A 168 15.10 1.68 -3.76
CA ARG A 168 15.43 0.37 -3.21
C ARG A 168 14.44 -0.05 -2.13
N ALA A 169 13.94 -1.28 -2.21
CA ALA A 169 13.14 -1.89 -1.16
C ALA A 169 13.25 -3.42 -1.27
N TYR A 170 13.28 -4.17 -0.16
CA TYR A 170 13.24 -5.64 -0.28
C TYR A 170 11.88 -6.13 -0.76
N VAL A 171 10.80 -5.55 -0.25
CA VAL A 171 9.41 -5.87 -0.59
C VAL A 171 8.69 -4.56 -0.99
N SER A 172 7.88 -4.58 -2.04
CA SER A 172 7.05 -3.42 -2.38
C SER A 172 5.79 -3.37 -1.50
N LEU A 173 5.04 -4.45 -1.45
CA LEU A 173 3.81 -4.59 -0.67
C LEU A 173 3.89 -5.89 0.11
N ASP A 174 3.81 -5.81 1.44
CA ASP A 174 3.68 -6.94 2.34
C ASP A 174 2.24 -6.99 2.88
N VAL A 175 1.58 -8.13 2.73
CA VAL A 175 0.17 -8.32 3.12
C VAL A 175 0.08 -9.48 4.09
N ASN A 176 -0.16 -9.16 5.35
CA ASN A 176 -0.27 -10.10 6.46
C ASN A 176 -1.71 -10.23 6.97
N SER A 177 -2.51 -9.15 6.98
CA SER A 177 -3.92 -9.21 7.38
C SER A 177 -4.76 -10.09 6.45
N SER A 178 -5.75 -10.78 7.02
CA SER A 178 -6.69 -11.60 6.28
C SER A 178 -7.62 -10.75 5.39
N ASP A 179 -8.16 -11.37 4.34
CA ASP A 179 -9.27 -10.86 3.51
C ASP A 179 -9.01 -9.56 2.72
N VAL A 180 -7.78 -9.04 2.73
CA VAL A 180 -7.40 -7.82 2.00
C VAL A 180 -7.80 -7.90 0.53
N THR A 181 -8.52 -6.88 0.05
CA THR A 181 -8.88 -6.75 -1.36
C THR A 181 -7.96 -5.76 -2.06
N ALA A 182 -7.34 -6.18 -3.16
CA ALA A 182 -6.52 -5.31 -3.98
C ALA A 182 -7.09 -5.24 -5.40
N ASP A 183 -7.47 -4.05 -5.82
CA ASP A 183 -7.99 -3.77 -7.16
C ASP A 183 -7.07 -2.74 -7.84
N HIS A 184 -6.66 -3.04 -9.08
CA HIS A 184 -5.75 -2.21 -9.86
C HIS A 184 -4.44 -1.81 -9.14
N LEU A 185 -3.57 -2.80 -8.90
CA LEU A 185 -2.20 -2.56 -8.46
C LEU A 185 -1.22 -2.56 -9.63
N TRP A 186 -0.18 -1.73 -9.54
CA TRP A 186 0.99 -1.83 -10.41
C TRP A 186 2.28 -1.76 -9.59
N LEU A 187 2.93 -2.91 -9.40
CA LEU A 187 4.19 -3.01 -8.69
C LEU A 187 5.34 -3.06 -9.69
N TRP A 188 6.02 -1.94 -9.88
CA TRP A 188 7.02 -1.78 -10.93
C TRP A 188 8.42 -1.52 -10.37
N ARG A 189 9.29 -2.51 -10.47
CA ARG A 189 10.74 -2.26 -10.43
C ARG A 189 11.16 -1.73 -11.79
N ALA A 190 11.69 -0.52 -11.80
CA ALA A 190 11.98 0.19 -13.04
C ALA A 190 12.95 -0.59 -13.93
N ASP A 191 12.52 -0.85 -15.17
CA ASP A 191 13.37 -1.43 -16.23
C ASP A 191 14.12 -0.34 -17.02
N HIS A 192 13.67 0.92 -16.95
CA HIS A 192 14.25 2.07 -17.65
C HIS A 192 14.23 3.33 -16.78
N GLY A 193 14.93 4.38 -17.22
CA GLY A 193 15.04 5.66 -16.52
C GLY A 193 16.27 5.75 -15.59
N SER A 194 16.34 6.83 -14.81
CA SER A 194 17.42 7.05 -13.85
C SER A 194 17.35 6.01 -12.73
N GLY A 195 18.50 5.48 -12.32
CA GLY A 195 18.57 4.53 -11.22
C GLY A 195 18.04 3.13 -11.51
N SER A 196 17.52 2.83 -12.72
CA SER A 196 16.89 1.52 -13.07
C SER A 196 17.84 0.33 -13.16
N ALA A 197 19.14 0.58 -13.30
CA ALA A 197 20.14 -0.48 -13.47
C ALA A 197 20.12 -1.46 -12.28
N PRO A 198 20.25 -2.79 -12.50
CA PRO A 198 20.12 -3.80 -11.44
C PRO A 198 21.08 -3.68 -10.26
N SER A 199 22.25 -3.03 -10.43
CA SER A 199 23.19 -2.76 -9.33
C SER A 199 22.83 -1.50 -8.53
N ARG A 200 21.86 -0.72 -9.01
CA ARG A 200 21.43 0.55 -8.43
C ARG A 200 20.06 0.43 -7.78
N THR A 201 19.15 -0.37 -8.34
CA THR A 201 17.90 -0.80 -7.71
C THR A 201 18.04 -2.16 -7.02
N SER A 202 17.26 -2.39 -5.98
CA SER A 202 17.05 -3.72 -5.42
C SER A 202 15.58 -3.87 -5.07
N SER A 203 14.96 -4.95 -5.53
CA SER A 203 13.69 -5.45 -5.00
C SER A 203 13.49 -6.94 -5.24
N THR A 204 12.92 -7.60 -4.23
CA THR A 204 12.48 -8.99 -4.32
C THR A 204 11.00 -8.96 -4.69
N THR A 205 10.64 -9.53 -5.85
CA THR A 205 9.24 -9.59 -6.26
C THR A 205 8.44 -10.36 -5.20
N GLY A 206 7.43 -9.72 -4.63
CA GLY A 206 6.54 -10.29 -3.62
C GLY A 206 5.78 -11.49 -4.18
N GLN A 207 6.20 -12.69 -3.78
CA GLN A 207 5.30 -13.82 -3.62
C GLN A 207 4.88 -13.81 -2.15
N PRO A 208 3.58 -14.03 -1.81
CA PRO A 208 3.20 -14.26 -0.42
C PRO A 208 4.07 -15.41 0.10
N ARG A 209 4.78 -15.18 1.21
CA ARG A 209 5.51 -16.24 1.88
C ARG A 209 4.49 -17.25 2.40
N SER A 210 4.21 -18.28 1.61
CA SER A 210 3.66 -19.51 2.18
C SER A 210 4.70 -20.04 3.14
N THR A 211 4.36 -20.05 4.43
CA THR A 211 5.16 -20.67 5.50
C THR A 211 5.55 -22.09 5.08
N PRO A 212 6.84 -22.40 4.90
CA PRO A 212 7.26 -23.78 4.73
C PRO A 212 7.22 -24.42 6.12
N THR A 213 6.28 -25.34 6.31
CA THR A 213 6.25 -26.21 7.49
C THR A 213 7.60 -26.89 7.65
N THR A 214 8.18 -26.73 8.83
CA THR A 214 9.47 -27.23 9.27
C THR A 214 9.66 -28.73 8.98
N ARG A 215 10.74 -29.10 8.28
CA ARG A 215 11.47 -30.37 8.49
C ARG A 215 12.98 -30.09 8.43
N PRO A 216 13.79 -30.68 9.32
CA PRO A 216 15.21 -30.34 9.41
C PRO A 216 15.97 -30.96 8.24
N ALA A 217 16.76 -30.13 7.55
CA ALA A 217 17.74 -30.60 6.57
C ALA A 217 18.93 -31.24 7.31
N THR A 218 19.07 -32.55 7.17
CA THR A 218 20.32 -33.25 7.40
C THR A 218 21.40 -32.65 6.49
N ARG A 219 22.45 -32.09 7.09
CA ARG A 219 23.68 -31.69 6.38
C ARG A 219 24.34 -32.92 5.77
N GLY A 220 24.24 -33.08 4.45
CA GLY A 220 25.09 -33.95 3.66
C GLY A 220 26.08 -33.08 2.87
N ALA A 221 27.35 -33.16 3.22
CA ALA A 221 28.44 -32.53 2.48
C ALA A 221 28.56 -33.19 1.09
N ILE A 222 28.69 -32.38 0.04
CA ILE A 222 29.15 -32.83 -1.28
C ILE A 222 30.65 -32.52 -1.36
N PRO A 223 31.54 -33.51 -1.55
CA PRO A 223 32.96 -33.26 -1.77
C PRO A 223 33.21 -32.73 -3.19
N ASP A 224 34.11 -31.76 -3.26
CA ASP A 224 34.73 -31.19 -4.45
C ASP A 224 35.63 -32.26 -5.11
N ASP A 225 35.29 -32.74 -6.33
CA ASP A 225 36.22 -33.51 -7.17
C ASP A 225 36.73 -32.63 -8.30
N ARG A 226 37.87 -31.97 -8.04
CA ARG A 226 38.78 -31.54 -9.09
C ARG A 226 39.85 -32.61 -9.24
N SER A 227 39.69 -33.48 -10.23
CA SER A 227 40.80 -34.27 -10.78
C SER A 227 41.15 -33.79 -12.18
N THR A 228 42.34 -33.20 -12.24
CA THR A 228 43.11 -32.92 -13.44
C THR A 228 43.52 -34.23 -14.14
N SER A 229 43.38 -34.32 -15.47
CA SER A 229 44.32 -35.11 -16.27
C SER A 229 44.38 -34.59 -17.71
N ARG A 230 45.61 -34.29 -18.12
CA ARG A 230 46.05 -34.09 -19.50
C ARG A 230 46.02 -35.42 -20.25
N ARG A 231 45.55 -35.42 -21.49
CA ARG A 231 46.30 -35.72 -22.73
C ARG A 231 45.40 -35.49 -23.93
#